data_AF-A0A1Y1LRA1-F1
#
_entry.id   AF-A0A1Y1LRA1-F1
#
_cell.length_a   1.000
_cell.length_b   1.000
_cell.length_c   1.000
_cell.angle_alpha   90.00
_cell.angle_beta   90.00
_cell.angle_gamma   90.00
#
_symmetry.space_group_name_H-M   'P 1'
#
loop_
_entity.id
_entity.type
_entity.pdbx_description
1 polymer ?
#
loop_
_entity_poly.entity_id
_entity_poly.type
_entity_poly.pdbx_seq_one_letter_code
_entity_poly.pdbx_strand_id
1 'polypeptide(L)'
;KCADCDYWTNVKKYFKRHLLKHKASKDFKCEICNYAARRKDALKKHLLRHNVQKDYKCDICNYATVHKYYLKRHLLKHNASEKHFKCYTCNYATNHKPDLNQHLATHTDFQCYSCDYTTKLKKSLRQHVFTHKVSMQFKCDCCDYATNFISKFKQHVSSHKASKDFK
;
A
#
# COMPACT_ATOMS: atom_id res chain seq x y z
N LYS A 1 -4.68 9.48 28.19
CA LYS A 1 -3.67 8.59 27.54
C LYS A 1 -4.37 7.27 27.20
N CYS A 2 -4.04 6.61 26.09
CA CYS A 2 -4.54 5.27 25.79
C CYS A 2 -3.76 4.22 26.62
N ALA A 3 -4.41 3.13 27.01
CA ALA A 3 -3.78 2.04 27.75
C ALA A 3 -3.00 1.10 26.82
N ASP A 4 -3.45 0.90 25.58
CA ASP A 4 -2.91 -0.10 24.66
C ASP A 4 -1.84 0.46 23.69
N CYS A 5 -1.59 1.77 23.71
CA CYS A 5 -0.56 2.42 22.88
C CYS A 5 -0.22 3.83 23.37
N ASP A 6 0.81 4.43 22.76
CA ASP A 6 1.31 5.77 23.10
C ASP A 6 0.39 6.93 22.69
N TYR A 7 -0.80 6.64 22.17
CA TYR A 7 -1.72 7.70 21.76
C TYR A 7 -2.23 8.51 22.96
N TRP A 8 -2.15 9.83 22.82
CA TRP A 8 -2.67 10.76 23.79
C TRP A 8 -3.46 11.89 23.12
N THR A 9 -4.51 12.34 23.80
CA THR A 9 -5.28 13.54 23.43
C THR A 9 -6.02 14.04 24.66
N ASN A 10 -6.20 15.35 24.76
CA ASN A 10 -7.06 16.02 25.73
C ASN A 10 -8.54 16.11 25.26
N VAL A 11 -8.86 15.73 24.01
CA VAL A 11 -10.21 15.82 23.46
C VAL A 11 -10.95 14.48 23.58
N LYS A 12 -11.98 14.42 24.42
CA LYS A 12 -12.79 13.20 24.68
C LYS A 12 -13.34 12.55 23.41
N LYS A 13 -13.82 13.35 22.45
CA LYS A 13 -14.32 12.87 21.15
C LYS A 13 -13.24 12.13 20.35
N TYR A 14 -12.01 12.66 20.34
CA TYR A 14 -10.89 12.04 19.63
C TYR A 14 -10.40 10.79 20.34
N PHE A 15 -10.40 10.80 21.68
CA PHE A 15 -10.07 9.61 22.47
C PHE A 15 -11.06 8.47 22.21
N LYS A 16 -12.38 8.71 22.28
CA LYS A 16 -13.41 7.72 21.93
C LYS A 16 -13.22 7.16 20.51
N ARG A 17 -12.95 8.04 19.54
CA ARG A 17 -12.68 7.63 18.15
C ARG A 17 -11.40 6.80 18.03
N HIS A 18 -10.37 7.13 18.80
CA HIS A 18 -9.12 6.38 18.82
C HIS A 18 -9.32 4.96 19.31
N LEU A 19 -10.09 4.74 20.40
CA LEU A 19 -10.34 3.41 20.95
C LEU A 19 -10.95 2.43 19.92
N LEU A 20 -11.69 2.95 18.93
CA LEU A 20 -12.19 2.14 17.80
C LEU A 20 -11.05 1.52 16.97
N LYS A 21 -9.80 1.99 17.06
CA LYS A 21 -8.64 1.37 16.41
C LYS A 21 -8.22 0.05 17.08
N HIS A 22 -8.54 -0.13 18.35
CA HIS A 22 -8.21 -1.34 19.10
C HIS A 22 -9.32 -2.39 19.01
N LYS A 23 -10.55 -1.97 18.71
CA LYS A 23 -11.67 -2.89 18.47
C LYS A 23 -11.38 -3.79 17.26
N ALA A 24 -11.46 -5.11 17.43
CA ALA A 24 -11.32 -6.06 16.33
C ALA A 24 -12.44 -5.92 15.29
N SER A 25 -13.68 -5.68 15.75
CA SER A 25 -14.86 -5.62 14.89
C SER A 25 -14.90 -4.40 13.96
N LYS A 26 -15.49 -4.60 12.79
CA LYS A 26 -15.82 -3.56 11.81
C LYS A 26 -17.33 -3.54 11.62
N ASP A 27 -17.99 -2.72 12.43
CA ASP A 27 -19.45 -2.75 12.56
C ASP A 27 -20.18 -2.15 11.35
N PHE A 28 -19.50 -1.37 10.51
CA PHE A 28 -20.09 -0.69 9.36
C PHE A 28 -19.69 -1.41 8.08
N LYS A 29 -20.55 -2.31 7.59
CA LYS A 29 -20.33 -3.10 6.36
C LYS A 29 -20.85 -2.35 5.13
N CYS A 30 -20.16 -2.51 4.01
CA CYS A 30 -20.65 -2.08 2.72
C CYS A 30 -21.60 -3.14 2.15
N GLU A 31 -22.74 -2.71 1.61
CA GLU A 31 -23.73 -3.59 1.00
C GLU A 31 -23.36 -4.01 -0.43
N ILE A 32 -22.44 -3.27 -1.06
CA ILE A 32 -22.04 -3.47 -2.47
C ILE A 32 -20.79 -4.36 -2.58
N CYS A 33 -19.95 -4.44 -1.54
CA CYS A 33 -18.75 -5.27 -1.55
C CYS A 33 -18.31 -5.68 -0.13
N ASN A 34 -17.32 -6.55 -0.03
CA ASN A 34 -16.80 -7.09 1.24
C ASN A 34 -16.06 -6.06 2.13
N TYR A 35 -16.13 -4.76 1.83
CA TYR A 35 -15.51 -3.74 2.65
C TYR A 35 -16.28 -3.51 3.94
N ALA A 36 -15.56 -3.36 5.05
CA ALA A 36 -16.14 -2.94 6.32
C ALA A 36 -15.24 -1.91 7.01
N ALA A 37 -15.85 -1.01 7.77
CA ALA A 37 -15.20 0.05 8.53
C ALA A 37 -15.60 0.02 10.00
N ARG A 38 -14.75 0.59 10.84
CA ARG A 38 -15.03 0.77 12.28
C ARG A 38 -15.74 2.08 12.60
N ARG A 39 -15.97 2.92 11.58
CA ARG A 39 -16.62 4.24 11.72
C ARG A 39 -17.58 4.48 10.58
N LYS A 40 -18.76 5.04 10.88
CA LYS A 40 -19.79 5.40 9.90
C LYS A 40 -19.28 6.37 8.84
N ASP A 41 -18.48 7.37 9.23
CA ASP A 41 -17.92 8.35 8.29
C ASP A 41 -16.93 7.72 7.30
N ALA A 42 -16.21 6.69 7.73
CA ALA A 42 -15.32 5.94 6.85
C ALA A 42 -16.09 5.09 5.84
N LEU A 43 -17.19 4.45 6.26
CA LEU A 43 -18.09 3.75 5.33
C LEU A 43 -18.73 4.73 4.34
N LYS A 44 -19.23 5.89 4.79
CA LYS A 44 -19.82 6.91 3.90
C LYS A 44 -18.83 7.37 2.82
N LYS A 45 -17.56 7.60 3.18
CA LYS A 45 -16.50 7.93 2.20
C LYS A 45 -16.20 6.78 1.26
N HIS A 46 -16.20 5.54 1.76
CA HIS A 46 -16.02 4.36 0.94
C HIS A 46 -17.13 4.21 -0.11
N LEU A 47 -18.39 4.45 0.27
CA LEU A 47 -19.54 4.35 -0.63
C LEU A 47 -19.42 5.30 -1.84
N LEU A 48 -18.72 6.43 -1.69
CA LEU A 48 -18.42 7.32 -2.81
C LEU A 48 -17.59 6.64 -3.92
N ARG A 49 -16.86 5.56 -3.63
CA ARG A 49 -16.15 4.79 -4.65
C ARG A 49 -17.08 3.97 -5.55
N HIS A 50 -18.25 3.60 -5.03
CA HIS A 50 -19.28 2.93 -5.81
C HIS A 50 -20.15 3.93 -6.59
N ASN A 51 -20.03 5.22 -6.29
CA ASN A 51 -20.66 6.25 -7.10
C ASN A 51 -19.86 6.45 -8.40
N VAL A 52 -20.53 6.26 -9.53
CA VAL A 52 -19.96 6.49 -10.87
C VAL A 52 -19.86 8.00 -11.18
N GLN A 53 -20.70 8.81 -10.55
CA GLN A 53 -20.67 10.27 -10.72
C GLN A 53 -19.50 10.88 -9.96
N LYS A 54 -18.56 11.46 -10.71
CA LYS A 54 -17.41 12.19 -10.17
C LYS A 54 -17.77 13.67 -10.09
N ASP A 55 -18.21 14.09 -8.91
CA ASP A 55 -18.73 15.44 -8.66
C ASP A 55 -17.66 16.54 -8.73
N TYR A 56 -16.39 16.18 -8.54
CA TYR A 56 -15.28 17.14 -8.52
C TYR A 56 -14.43 16.97 -9.77
N LYS A 57 -14.64 17.83 -10.76
CA LYS A 57 -13.90 17.87 -12.02
C LYS A 57 -12.79 18.91 -11.97
N CYS A 58 -11.70 18.64 -12.67
CA CYS A 58 -10.65 19.61 -12.91
C CYS A 58 -11.01 20.46 -14.13
N ASP A 59 -10.87 21.77 -14.01
CA ASP A 59 -11.18 22.68 -15.12
C ASP A 59 -10.02 22.80 -16.13
N ILE A 60 -8.87 22.21 -15.81
CA ILE A 60 -7.63 22.27 -16.63
C ILE A 60 -7.45 20.99 -17.46
N CYS A 61 -7.99 19.84 -17.01
CA CYS A 61 -7.88 18.57 -17.73
C CYS A 61 -9.02 17.61 -17.39
N ASN A 62 -9.08 16.47 -18.07
CA ASN A 62 -10.16 15.47 -17.90
C ASN A 62 -10.14 14.71 -16.55
N TYR A 63 -9.36 15.16 -15.57
CA TYR A 63 -9.34 14.54 -14.25
C TYR A 63 -10.64 14.85 -13.48
N ALA A 64 -11.25 13.81 -12.92
CA ALA A 64 -12.40 13.95 -12.04
C ALA A 64 -12.33 12.95 -10.88
N THR A 65 -12.93 13.32 -9.75
CA THR A 65 -12.94 12.51 -8.53
C THR A 65 -14.21 12.73 -7.72
N VAL A 66 -14.54 11.76 -6.87
CA VAL A 66 -15.63 11.83 -5.90
C VAL A 66 -15.25 12.53 -4.59
N HIS A 67 -13.97 12.90 -4.41
CA HIS A 67 -13.49 13.57 -3.19
C HIS A 67 -12.85 14.92 -3.49
N LYS A 68 -13.39 16.00 -2.92
CA LYS A 68 -12.83 17.37 -3.00
C LYS A 68 -11.34 17.45 -2.65
N TYR A 69 -10.91 16.69 -1.63
CA TYR A 69 -9.49 16.63 -1.23
C TYR A 69 -8.59 16.14 -2.37
N TYR A 70 -9.00 15.12 -3.13
CA TYR A 70 -8.20 14.61 -4.23
C TYR A 70 -8.17 15.58 -5.41
N LEU A 71 -9.25 16.33 -5.65
CA LEU A 71 -9.23 17.40 -6.66
C LEU A 71 -8.23 18.50 -6.26
N LYS A 72 -8.31 19.00 -5.02
CA LYS A 72 -7.33 20.00 -4.52
C LYS A 72 -5.88 19.54 -4.68
N ARG A 73 -5.60 18.29 -4.30
CA ARG A 73 -4.27 17.69 -4.50
C ARG A 73 -3.90 17.56 -5.98
N HIS A 74 -4.85 17.19 -6.82
CA HIS A 74 -4.62 17.10 -8.27
C HIS A 74 -4.26 18.46 -8.87
N LEU A 75 -4.94 19.54 -8.46
CA LEU A 75 -4.67 20.90 -8.95
C LEU A 75 -3.24 21.36 -8.65
N LEU A 76 -2.62 20.85 -7.58
CA LEU A 76 -1.20 21.10 -7.32
C LEU A 76 -0.30 20.64 -8.49
N LYS A 77 -0.69 19.65 -9.29
CA LYS A 77 0.09 19.22 -10.45
C LYS A 77 0.13 20.25 -11.58
N HIS A 78 -0.90 21.10 -11.67
CA HIS A 78 -0.97 22.17 -12.66
C HIS A 78 -0.18 23.41 -12.22
N ASN A 79 0.02 23.59 -10.91
CA ASN A 79 0.83 24.67 -10.35
C ASN A 79 2.30 24.26 -10.23
N ALA A 80 3.02 24.30 -11.36
CA ALA A 80 4.41 23.85 -11.45
C ALA A 80 5.43 24.73 -10.68
N SER A 81 5.10 25.98 -10.39
CA SER A 81 5.99 27.00 -9.81
C SER A 81 6.13 26.95 -8.28
N GLU A 82 5.30 26.18 -7.57
CA GLU A 82 5.23 26.19 -6.10
C GLU A 82 5.70 24.88 -5.44
N LYS A 83 6.82 24.32 -5.90
CA LYS A 83 7.40 23.09 -5.31
C LYS A 83 8.17 23.40 -4.02
N HIS A 84 7.44 23.51 -2.92
CA HIS A 84 7.96 23.87 -1.60
C HIS A 84 8.73 22.75 -0.89
N PHE A 85 8.49 21.48 -1.23
CA PHE A 85 9.13 20.33 -0.59
C PHE A 85 10.27 19.81 -1.47
N LYS A 86 11.49 20.18 -1.11
CA LYS A 86 12.71 19.80 -1.83
C LYS A 86 13.42 18.64 -1.13
N CYS A 87 13.99 17.74 -1.92
CA CYS A 87 14.90 16.73 -1.42
C CYS A 87 16.25 17.38 -1.08
N TYR A 88 16.85 16.99 0.04
CA TYR A 88 18.17 17.51 0.43
C TYR A 88 19.33 16.74 -0.23
N THR A 89 19.07 15.55 -0.77
CA THR A 89 20.08 14.69 -1.41
C THR A 89 20.13 14.79 -2.93
N CYS A 90 19.11 15.37 -3.59
CA CYS A 90 19.06 15.47 -5.05
C CYS A 90 18.10 16.59 -5.50
N ASN A 91 18.02 16.82 -6.82
CA ASN A 91 17.19 17.88 -7.41
C ASN A 91 15.68 17.61 -7.42
N TYR A 92 15.20 16.54 -6.76
CA TYR A 92 13.78 16.25 -6.69
C TYR A 92 13.05 17.29 -5.82
N ALA A 93 11.93 17.80 -6.33
CA ALA A 93 11.04 18.70 -5.61
C ALA A 93 9.57 18.39 -5.92
N THR A 94 8.70 18.60 -4.93
CA THR A 94 7.26 18.42 -5.02
C THR A 94 6.53 19.47 -4.18
N ASN A 95 5.25 19.68 -4.44
CA ASN A 95 4.37 20.52 -3.63
C ASN A 95 3.48 19.68 -2.69
N HIS A 96 3.74 18.37 -2.60
CA HIS A 96 3.02 17.45 -1.73
C HIS A 96 4.00 16.69 -0.83
N LYS A 97 4.00 17.01 0.47
CA LYS A 97 4.92 16.43 1.47
C LYS A 97 4.96 14.89 1.51
N PRO A 98 3.84 14.16 1.42
CA PRO A 98 3.88 12.69 1.35
C PRO A 98 4.67 12.15 0.16
N ASP A 99 4.66 12.84 -0.98
CA ASP A 99 5.43 12.43 -2.16
C ASP A 99 6.93 12.63 -1.90
N LEU A 100 7.31 13.72 -1.21
CA LEU A 100 8.69 13.90 -0.74
C LEU A 100 9.10 12.78 0.21
N ASN A 101 8.27 12.42 1.20
CA ASN A 101 8.60 11.33 2.13
C ASN A 101 8.77 10.00 1.40
N GLN A 102 7.92 9.73 0.40
CA GLN A 102 8.06 8.53 -0.44
C GLN A 102 9.34 8.56 -1.27
N HIS A 103 9.69 9.73 -1.80
CA HIS A 103 10.96 9.94 -2.49
C HIS A 103 12.17 9.80 -1.56
N LEU A 104 12.13 10.32 -0.33
CA LEU A 104 13.22 10.16 0.63
C LEU A 104 13.51 8.70 0.94
N ALA A 105 12.48 7.85 0.94
CA ALA A 105 12.65 6.41 1.08
C ALA A 105 13.41 5.75 -0.10
N THR A 106 13.62 6.42 -1.23
CA THR A 106 14.49 5.91 -2.32
C THR A 106 15.98 6.19 -2.05
N HIS A 107 16.29 7.10 -1.13
CA HIS A 107 17.65 7.36 -0.66
C HIS A 107 18.04 6.52 0.55
N THR A 108 17.09 5.76 1.10
CA THR A 108 17.33 4.83 2.21
C THR A 108 17.43 3.42 1.64
N ASP A 109 18.57 2.78 1.87
CA ASP A 109 18.70 1.36 1.59
C ASP A 109 17.95 0.55 2.66
N PHE A 110 17.15 -0.42 2.21
CA PHE A 110 16.51 -1.40 3.07
C PHE A 110 17.52 -2.51 3.38
N GLN A 111 17.89 -2.65 4.65
CA GLN A 111 18.82 -3.67 5.13
C GLN A 111 18.09 -4.90 5.67
N CYS A 112 18.64 -6.08 5.43
CA CYS A 112 18.21 -7.32 6.05
C CYS A 112 18.63 -7.37 7.51
N TYR A 113 17.74 -7.84 8.39
CA TYR A 113 18.03 -7.95 9.81
C TYR A 113 18.90 -9.17 10.17
N SER A 114 19.05 -10.11 9.24
CA SER A 114 19.77 -11.39 9.45
C SER A 114 21.11 -11.48 8.73
N CYS A 115 21.45 -10.52 7.87
CA CYS A 115 22.71 -10.49 7.12
C CYS A 115 22.96 -9.09 6.53
N ASP A 116 24.12 -8.90 5.90
CA ASP A 116 24.54 -7.61 5.35
C ASP A 116 23.89 -7.25 4.00
N TYR A 117 22.88 -8.01 3.56
CA TYR A 117 22.15 -7.69 2.33
C TYR A 117 21.40 -6.37 2.44
N THR A 118 21.66 -5.45 1.50
CA THR A 118 20.98 -4.17 1.36
C THR A 118 20.32 -4.04 0.00
N THR A 119 19.23 -3.28 -0.09
CA THR A 119 18.56 -3.01 -1.37
C THR A 119 17.74 -1.73 -1.33
N LYS A 120 17.67 -1.01 -2.45
CA LYS A 120 16.83 0.18 -2.61
C LYS A 120 15.32 -0.12 -2.67
N LEU A 121 14.93 -1.40 -2.80
CA LEU A 121 13.54 -1.79 -3.02
C LEU A 121 13.01 -2.68 -1.89
N LYS A 122 12.00 -2.19 -1.18
CA LYS A 122 11.31 -2.96 -0.12
C LYS A 122 10.79 -4.33 -0.58
N LYS A 123 10.35 -4.44 -1.84
CA LYS A 123 9.92 -5.72 -2.42
C LYS A 123 11.08 -6.72 -2.52
N SER A 124 12.27 -6.25 -2.89
CA SER A 124 13.47 -7.07 -3.01
C SER A 124 13.95 -7.51 -1.64
N LEU A 125 13.89 -6.64 -0.62
CA LEU A 125 14.21 -7.04 0.75
C LEU A 125 13.25 -8.12 1.25
N ARG A 126 11.94 -7.93 1.05
CA ARG A 126 10.94 -8.95 1.42
C ARG A 126 11.21 -10.27 0.73
N GLN A 127 11.55 -10.24 -0.55
CA GLN A 127 11.87 -11.43 -1.33
C GLN A 127 13.14 -12.11 -0.79
N HIS A 128 14.19 -11.33 -0.53
CA HIS A 128 15.44 -11.80 0.04
C HIS A 128 15.23 -12.47 1.41
N VAL A 129 14.39 -11.93 2.29
CA VAL A 129 14.13 -12.55 3.61
C VAL A 129 13.60 -14.00 3.49
N PHE A 130 12.97 -14.38 2.37
CA PHE A 130 12.58 -15.78 2.14
C PHE A 130 13.75 -16.72 1.83
N THR A 131 14.93 -16.22 1.46
CA THR A 131 16.11 -17.09 1.28
C THR A 131 16.63 -17.61 2.62
N HIS A 132 16.38 -16.89 3.71
CA HIS A 132 16.69 -17.35 5.08
C HIS A 132 15.68 -18.37 5.61
N LYS A 133 14.55 -18.59 4.93
CA LYS A 133 13.55 -19.57 5.34
C LYS A 133 13.83 -20.94 4.73
N VAL A 134 14.17 -21.90 5.58
CA VAL A 134 14.38 -23.31 5.20
C VAL A 134 13.08 -23.97 4.71
N SER A 135 11.92 -23.53 5.22
CA SER A 135 10.62 -24.06 4.80
C SER A 135 10.24 -23.55 3.40
N MET A 136 10.32 -24.41 2.39
CA MET A 136 9.88 -24.07 1.03
C MET A 136 8.36 -24.09 0.92
N GLN A 137 7.76 -22.90 0.72
CA GLN A 137 6.30 -22.73 0.70
C GLN A 137 5.60 -23.37 -0.49
N PHE A 138 6.29 -23.50 -1.62
CA PHE A 138 5.71 -24.05 -2.84
C PHE A 138 6.44 -25.34 -3.19
N LYS A 139 5.74 -26.47 -3.11
CA LYS A 139 6.25 -27.81 -3.46
C LYS A 139 5.49 -28.31 -4.67
N CYS A 140 6.20 -28.95 -5.59
CA CYS A 140 5.58 -29.57 -6.75
C CYS A 140 4.97 -30.91 -6.34
N ASP A 141 3.77 -31.19 -6.82
CA ASP A 141 3.11 -32.47 -6.56
C ASP A 141 3.61 -33.59 -7.49
N CYS A 142 4.29 -33.23 -8.59
CA CYS A 142 4.76 -34.16 -9.62
C CYS A 142 6.24 -34.57 -9.47
N CYS A 143 7.03 -33.84 -8.67
CA CYS A 143 8.46 -34.13 -8.44
C CYS A 143 8.97 -33.41 -7.19
N ASP A 144 10.22 -33.66 -6.80
CA ASP A 144 10.83 -33.11 -5.58
C ASP A 144 11.16 -31.59 -5.63
N TYR A 145 10.77 -30.90 -6.71
CA TYR A 145 11.03 -29.47 -6.84
C TYR A 145 10.25 -28.67 -5.80
N ALA A 146 10.96 -27.82 -5.05
CA ALA A 146 10.36 -26.89 -4.11
C ALA A 146 11.03 -25.50 -4.20
N THR A 147 10.29 -24.45 -3.84
CA THR A 147 10.80 -23.08 -3.81
C THR A 147 10.01 -22.19 -2.86
N ASN A 148 10.60 -21.06 -2.44
CA ASN A 148 9.91 -19.99 -1.73
C ASN A 148 9.32 -18.91 -2.66
N PHE A 149 9.49 -19.05 -3.99
CA PHE A 149 9.07 -18.04 -4.95
C PHE A 149 7.97 -18.56 -5.88
N ILE A 150 6.77 -17.97 -5.79
CA ILE A 150 5.61 -18.36 -6.61
C ILE A 150 5.85 -18.22 -8.11
N SER A 151 6.66 -17.25 -8.55
CA SER A 151 6.99 -17.07 -9.97
C SER A 151 7.83 -18.22 -10.51
N LYS A 152 8.84 -18.65 -9.74
CA LYS A 152 9.68 -19.82 -10.06
C LYS A 152 8.88 -21.10 -10.01
N PHE A 153 7.98 -21.23 -9.03
CA PHE A 153 7.06 -22.36 -8.95
C PHE A 153 6.14 -22.46 -10.17
N LYS A 154 5.51 -21.35 -10.58
CA LYS A 154 4.65 -21.31 -11.78
C LYS A 154 5.42 -21.67 -13.05
N GLN A 155 6.64 -21.15 -13.20
CA GLN A 155 7.53 -21.48 -14.32
C GLN A 155 7.89 -22.98 -14.34
N HIS A 156 8.17 -23.55 -13.16
CA HIS A 156 8.42 -24.97 -13.03
C HIS A 156 7.19 -25.82 -13.37
N VAL A 157 6.01 -25.49 -12.83
CA VAL A 157 4.78 -26.26 -13.12
C VAL A 157 4.42 -26.20 -14.61
N SER A 158 4.72 -25.11 -15.32
CA SER A 158 4.52 -25.05 -16.76
C SER A 158 5.42 -26.00 -17.57
N SER A 159 6.61 -26.36 -17.08
CA SER A 159 7.47 -27.31 -17.81
C SER A 159 6.90 -28.74 -17.81
N HIS A 160 6.09 -29.10 -16.80
CA HIS A 160 5.37 -30.38 -16.75
C HIS A 160 4.20 -30.46 -17.72
N LYS A 161 3.65 -29.31 -18.13
CA LYS A 161 2.60 -29.25 -19.15
C LYS A 161 3.21 -29.38 -20.55
N ALA A 162 4.31 -28.68 -20.80
CA ALA A 162 5.04 -28.76 -22.07
C ALA A 162 5.61 -30.16 -22.36
N SER A 163 5.90 -30.98 -21.34
CA SER A 163 6.38 -32.36 -21.51
C SER A 163 5.28 -33.40 -21.73
N LYS A 164 4.00 -33.06 -21.54
CA LYS A 164 2.87 -33.97 -21.78
C LYS A 164 2.35 -33.97 -23.22
N ASP A 165 2.72 -32.96 -24.02
CA ASP A 165 2.28 -32.82 -25.42
C ASP A 165 3.23 -33.50 -26.45
N PHE A 166 4.22 -34.27 -25.99
CA PHE A 166 5.19 -35.00 -26.83
C PHE A 166 5.14 -36.53 -26.66
N LYS A 167 3.98 -37.09 -26.26
CA LYS A 167 3.75 -38.54 -26.26
C LYS A 167 2.56 -38.90 -27.13
#